data_AF-A0A1Y2BBH8-F1
#
_entry.id   AF-A0A1Y2BBH8-F1
#
_cell.length_a   1.000
_cell.length_b   1.000
_cell.length_c   1.000
_cell.angle_alpha   90.00
_cell.angle_beta   90.00
_cell.angle_gamma   90.00
#
_symmetry.space_group_name_H-M   'P 1'
#
loop_
_entity.id
_entity.type
_entity.pdbx_description
1 polymer ?
#
loop_
_entity_poly.entity_id
_entity_poly.type
_entity_poly.pdbx_seq_one_letter_code
_entity_poly.pdbx_strand_id
1 'polypeptide(L)'
;MFRYYDCLEAHILIGLISSSSATILLFLTSFSAPYINSIYFLLTPSPDNLRLGGFGYCSLKSCTTSMIGYDVGPEMIQWLTRTHILFPLAAIFMSIALIFLILSLLKTGRFMWNPIYFRTTALFGSIIAIIAEIFALVNWVQARHKYDDHQGQRARYGSALWLGLVGAITAFLSVCIGGPAFEGSVMYRHTGTAYNV
;
A
#
# COMPACT_ATOMS: atom_id res chain seq x y z
N MET A 1 -8.97 13.39 31.84
CA MET A 1 -9.67 12.11 31.56
C MET A 1 -10.40 12.31 30.24
N PHE A 2 -9.99 11.65 29.16
CA PHE A 2 -10.58 11.86 27.82
C PHE A 2 -12.02 11.34 27.77
N ARG A 3 -12.94 12.07 27.14
CA ARG A 3 -14.31 11.60 26.92
C ARG A 3 -14.32 10.60 25.76
N TYR A 4 -15.28 9.67 25.79
CA TYR A 4 -15.49 8.67 24.75
C TYR A 4 -15.57 9.29 23.34
N TYR A 5 -16.26 10.43 23.21
CA TYR A 5 -16.39 11.17 21.95
C TYR A 5 -15.04 11.70 21.44
N ASP A 6 -14.19 12.25 22.30
CA ASP A 6 -12.87 12.77 21.92
C ASP A 6 -11.96 11.65 21.38
N CYS A 7 -12.02 10.47 21.99
CA CYS A 7 -11.27 9.30 21.53
C CYS A 7 -11.81 8.74 20.21
N LEU A 8 -13.13 8.68 20.04
CA LEU A 8 -13.75 8.20 18.80
C LEU A 8 -13.39 9.09 17.62
N GLU A 9 -13.39 10.41 17.80
CA GLU A 9 -12.97 11.37 16.77
C GLU A 9 -11.50 11.18 16.37
N ALA A 10 -10.62 10.97 17.36
CA ALA A 10 -9.20 10.73 17.10
C ALA A 10 -8.97 9.43 16.28
N HIS A 11 -9.64 8.33 16.61
CA HIS A 11 -9.50 7.07 15.86
C HIS A 11 -9.99 7.17 14.42
N ILE A 12 -11.07 7.92 14.19
CA ILE A 12 -11.59 8.15 12.83
C ILE A 12 -10.62 9.03 12.03
N LEU A 13 -10.09 10.10 12.63
CA LEU A 13 -9.08 10.94 11.98
C LEU A 13 -7.82 10.17 11.62
N ILE A 14 -7.31 9.34 12.55
CA ILE A 14 -6.16 8.47 12.30
C ILE A 14 -6.47 7.53 11.13
N GLY A 15 -7.63 6.87 11.15
CA GLY A 15 -8.05 5.97 10.08
C GLY A 15 -8.16 6.66 8.72
N LEU A 16 -8.64 7.90 8.69
CA LEU A 16 -8.79 8.69 7.46
C LEU A 16 -7.42 9.08 6.89
N ILE A 17 -6.50 9.57 7.73
CA ILE A 17 -5.15 9.95 7.33
C ILE A 17 -4.35 8.71 6.90
N SER A 18 -4.44 7.62 7.65
CA SER A 18 -3.71 6.38 7.33
C SER A 18 -4.24 5.71 6.07
N SER A 19 -5.57 5.61 5.90
CA SER A 19 -6.18 5.02 4.69
C SER A 19 -5.89 5.85 3.45
N SER A 20 -6.00 7.19 3.53
CA SER A 20 -5.71 8.07 2.40
C SER A 20 -4.23 8.02 2.01
N SER A 21 -3.33 8.08 2.99
CA SER A 21 -1.88 7.95 2.76
C SER A 21 -1.54 6.60 2.15
N ALA A 22 -2.08 5.50 2.69
CA ALA A 22 -1.87 4.15 2.16
C ALA A 22 -2.33 4.05 0.70
N THR A 23 -3.54 4.53 0.39
CA THR A 23 -4.07 4.54 -0.98
C THR A 23 -3.14 5.27 -1.94
N ILE A 24 -2.71 6.49 -1.60
CA ILE A 24 -1.83 7.30 -2.46
C ILE A 24 -0.48 6.60 -2.66
N LEU A 25 0.14 6.13 -1.58
CA LEU A 25 1.47 5.50 -1.64
C LEU A 25 1.45 4.19 -2.42
N LEU A 26 0.43 3.36 -2.24
CA LEU A 26 0.27 2.11 -2.98
C LEU A 26 0.00 2.38 -4.48
N PHE A 27 -0.79 3.42 -4.81
CA PHE A 27 -0.95 3.84 -6.21
C PHE A 27 0.35 4.37 -6.82
N LEU A 28 1.11 5.21 -6.12
CA LEU A 28 2.41 5.70 -6.60
C LEU A 28 3.43 4.58 -6.81
N THR A 29 3.40 3.57 -5.94
CA THR A 29 4.24 2.37 -6.07
C THR A 29 3.84 1.55 -7.30
N SER A 30 2.53 1.44 -7.56
CA SER A 30 1.97 0.78 -8.74
C SER A 30 2.33 1.51 -10.04
N PHE A 31 2.14 2.83 -10.07
CA PHE A 31 2.47 3.69 -11.22
C PHE A 31 3.91 4.19 -11.20
N SER A 32 4.84 3.35 -10.71
CA SER A 32 6.28 3.56 -10.85
C SER A 32 6.70 3.49 -12.33
N ALA A 33 8.01 3.48 -12.63
CA ALA A 33 8.50 3.32 -13.99
C ALA A 33 7.77 2.16 -14.73
N PRO A 34 7.29 2.37 -15.98
CA PRO A 34 7.68 3.43 -16.92
C PRO A 34 6.86 4.74 -16.85
N TYR A 35 5.84 4.83 -16.00
CA TYR A 35 4.98 6.02 -15.98
C TYR A 35 5.66 7.22 -15.32
N ILE A 36 6.30 6.99 -14.17
CA ILE A 36 6.98 8.03 -13.38
C ILE A 36 8.46 7.68 -13.26
N ASN A 37 9.30 8.33 -14.06
CA ASN A 37 10.74 8.05 -14.13
C ASN A 37 11.54 8.33 -12.84
N SER A 38 10.98 9.13 -11.92
CA SER A 38 11.57 9.40 -10.60
C SER A 38 11.27 8.33 -9.57
N ILE A 39 10.25 7.49 -9.81
CA ILE A 39 9.82 6.42 -8.90
C ILE A 39 10.19 5.09 -9.53
N TYR A 40 11.24 4.47 -9.00
CA TYR A 40 11.77 3.19 -9.46
C TYR A 40 12.14 2.32 -8.25
N PHE A 41 12.19 1.00 -8.45
CA PHE A 41 12.57 0.05 -7.41
C PHE A 41 14.08 -0.19 -7.36
N LEU A 42 14.71 -0.29 -8.53
CA LEU A 42 16.14 -0.53 -8.65
C LEU A 42 16.72 0.29 -9.79
N LEU A 43 17.89 0.89 -9.54
CA LEU A 43 18.72 1.57 -10.53
C LEU A 43 19.97 0.73 -10.76
N THR A 44 20.21 0.30 -12.00
CA THR A 44 21.44 -0.40 -12.37
C THR A 44 22.32 0.52 -13.22
N PRO A 45 23.60 0.72 -12.86
CA PRO A 45 24.54 1.53 -13.63
C PRO A 45 25.13 0.77 -14.84
N SER A 46 24.29 0.02 -15.55
CA SER A 46 24.60 -0.53 -16.88
C SER A 46 24.66 0.64 -17.90
N PRO A 47 25.18 0.50 -19.13
CA PRO A 47 25.62 1.63 -19.97
C PRO A 47 24.56 2.73 -20.24
N ASP A 48 23.29 2.45 -19.95
CA ASP A 48 22.14 3.31 -20.15
C ASP A 48 21.39 3.74 -18.86
N ASN A 49 21.93 3.48 -17.66
CA ASN A 49 21.29 3.74 -16.35
C ASN A 49 19.84 3.24 -16.28
N LEU A 50 19.69 1.92 -16.22
CA LEU A 50 18.37 1.28 -16.28
C LEU A 50 17.62 1.49 -14.96
N ARG A 51 16.41 2.04 -15.05
CA ARG A 51 15.47 2.19 -13.95
C ARG A 51 14.38 1.15 -14.06
N LEU A 52 14.38 0.21 -13.13
CA LEU A 52 13.43 -0.89 -13.06
C LEU A 52 12.23 -0.47 -12.19
N GLY A 53 11.02 -0.59 -12.73
CA GLY A 53 9.76 -0.27 -12.05
C GLY A 53 8.84 -1.49 -11.88
N GLY A 54 7.60 -1.26 -11.48
CA GLY A 54 6.65 -2.36 -11.23
C GLY A 54 6.13 -3.04 -12.50
N PHE A 55 5.93 -2.27 -13.58
CA PHE A 55 5.32 -2.75 -14.83
C PHE A 55 6.19 -2.50 -16.07
N GLY A 56 7.44 -2.10 -15.89
CA GLY A 56 8.39 -1.96 -16.98
C GLY A 56 9.68 -1.32 -16.50
N TYR A 57 10.48 -0.88 -17.47
CA TYR A 57 11.75 -0.23 -17.19
C TYR A 57 11.99 0.94 -18.14
N CYS A 58 12.87 1.84 -17.72
CA CYS A 58 13.32 2.96 -18.53
C CYS A 58 14.84 3.01 -18.60
N SER A 59 15.35 3.21 -19.81
CA SER A 59 16.71 3.67 -20.10
C SER A 59 16.72 5.21 -20.14
N LEU A 60 17.92 5.81 -20.13
CA LEU A 60 18.17 7.24 -20.32
C LEU A 60 17.39 7.89 -21.48
N LYS A 61 17.10 7.15 -22.56
CA LYS A 61 16.48 7.69 -23.79
C LYS A 61 15.10 7.11 -24.11
N SER A 62 14.74 5.96 -23.57
CA SER A 62 13.50 5.26 -23.92
C SER A 62 12.95 4.46 -22.74
N CYS A 63 11.62 4.43 -22.66
CA CYS A 63 10.88 3.60 -21.72
C CYS A 63 10.18 2.48 -22.46
N THR A 64 10.08 1.30 -21.84
CA THR A 64 9.30 0.20 -22.39
C THR A 64 7.81 0.46 -22.22
N THR A 65 7.02 -0.16 -23.09
CA THR A 65 5.57 -0.26 -22.90
C THR A 65 5.28 -1.00 -21.59
N SER A 66 4.29 -0.52 -20.84
CA SER A 66 3.83 -1.15 -19.59
C SER A 66 3.34 -2.57 -19.86
N MET A 67 3.96 -3.55 -19.23
CA MET A 67 3.64 -4.97 -19.36
C MET A 67 3.73 -5.66 -17.99
N ILE A 68 2.71 -6.47 -17.68
CA ILE A 68 2.69 -7.28 -16.46
C ILE A 68 3.66 -8.45 -16.63
N GLY A 69 4.65 -8.56 -15.75
CA GLY A 69 5.63 -9.64 -15.81
C GLY A 69 6.62 -9.51 -16.97
N TYR A 70 7.09 -8.28 -17.20
CA TYR A 70 8.11 -7.99 -18.20
C TYR A 70 9.43 -8.71 -17.89
N ASP A 71 10.18 -9.02 -18.95
CA ASP A 71 11.46 -9.71 -18.85
C ASP A 71 12.59 -8.74 -19.20
N VAL A 72 13.59 -8.65 -18.32
CA VAL A 72 14.81 -7.83 -18.50
C VAL A 72 16.06 -8.72 -18.59
N GLY A 73 15.87 -10.04 -18.61
CA GLY A 73 16.92 -11.04 -18.58
C GLY A 73 16.83 -11.98 -17.36
N PRO A 74 17.77 -12.94 -17.26
CA PRO A 74 17.71 -14.04 -16.28
C PRO A 74 17.87 -13.59 -14.82
N GLU A 75 18.21 -12.32 -14.60
CA GLU A 75 18.41 -11.78 -13.27
C GLU A 75 17.09 -11.59 -12.52
N MET A 76 16.01 -11.26 -13.23
CA MET A 76 14.69 -11.04 -12.64
C MET A 76 13.81 -12.29 -12.77
N ILE A 77 13.03 -12.54 -11.71
CA ILE A 77 12.11 -13.66 -11.68
C ILE A 77 10.75 -13.19 -12.23
N GLN A 78 10.39 -13.66 -13.42
CA GLN A 78 9.20 -13.19 -14.13
C GLN A 78 7.91 -13.34 -13.30
N TRP A 79 7.72 -14.46 -12.60
CA TRP A 79 6.52 -14.66 -11.79
C TRP A 79 6.41 -13.66 -10.63
N LEU A 80 7.55 -13.21 -10.09
CA LEU A 80 7.64 -12.24 -9.00
C LEU A 80 7.37 -10.81 -9.49
N THR A 81 7.72 -10.49 -10.74
CA THR A 81 7.26 -9.23 -11.35
C THR A 81 5.76 -9.21 -11.60
N ARG A 82 5.12 -10.36 -11.86
CA ARG A 82 3.65 -10.43 -12.01
C ARG A 82 2.91 -10.14 -10.71
N THR A 83 3.49 -10.47 -9.54
CA THR A 83 2.85 -10.22 -8.24
C THR A 83 2.76 -8.73 -7.91
N HIS A 84 3.45 -7.84 -8.65
CA HIS A 84 3.33 -6.39 -8.46
C HIS A 84 1.92 -5.86 -8.78
N ILE A 85 1.06 -6.65 -9.45
CA ILE A 85 -0.37 -6.36 -9.60
C ILE A 85 -1.13 -6.34 -8.25
N LEU A 86 -0.54 -6.89 -7.18
CA LEU A 86 -1.12 -6.84 -5.85
C LEU A 86 -1.11 -5.41 -5.26
N PHE A 87 -0.15 -4.56 -5.63
CA PHE A 87 -0.12 -3.16 -5.17
C PHE A 87 -1.35 -2.35 -5.61
N PRO A 88 -1.74 -2.31 -6.91
CA PRO A 88 -2.95 -1.58 -7.31
C PRO A 88 -4.21 -2.26 -6.76
N LEU A 89 -4.22 -3.58 -6.61
CA LEU A 89 -5.33 -4.28 -5.98
C LEU A 89 -5.51 -3.85 -4.51
N ALA A 90 -4.43 -3.80 -3.74
CA ALA A 90 -4.45 -3.29 -2.37
C ALA A 90 -4.91 -1.83 -2.33
N ALA A 91 -4.43 -0.98 -3.24
CA ALA A 91 -4.84 0.42 -3.34
C ALA A 91 -6.36 0.56 -3.60
N ILE A 92 -6.95 -0.30 -4.43
CA ILE A 92 -8.40 -0.32 -4.68
C ILE A 92 -9.16 -0.68 -3.41
N PHE A 93 -8.75 -1.74 -2.69
CA PHE A 93 -9.39 -2.12 -1.43
C PHE A 93 -9.28 -1.01 -0.36
N MET A 94 -8.12 -0.37 -0.25
CA MET A 94 -7.93 0.78 0.65
C MET A 94 -8.76 1.99 0.24
N SER A 95 -8.97 2.22 -1.05
CA SER A 95 -9.85 3.28 -1.56
C SER A 95 -11.32 3.00 -1.22
N ILE A 96 -11.77 1.75 -1.38
CA ILE A 96 -13.11 1.32 -1.01
C ILE A 96 -13.31 1.47 0.51
N ALA A 97 -12.32 1.08 1.31
CA ALA A 97 -12.34 1.30 2.76
C ALA A 97 -12.48 2.79 3.10
N LEU A 98 -11.70 3.66 2.45
CA LEU A 98 -11.79 5.11 2.64
C LEU A 98 -13.20 5.65 2.31
N ILE A 99 -13.81 5.17 1.22
CA ILE A 99 -15.18 5.54 0.85
C ILE A 99 -16.18 5.10 1.94
N PHE A 100 -16.06 3.88 2.45
CA PHE A 100 -16.91 3.41 3.55
C PHE A 100 -16.72 4.23 4.83
N LEU A 101 -15.50 4.64 5.14
CA LEU A 101 -15.23 5.52 6.28
C LEU A 101 -15.89 6.89 6.10
N ILE A 102 -15.78 7.49 4.92
CA ILE A 102 -16.40 8.79 4.60
C ILE A 102 -17.93 8.69 4.67
N LEU A 103 -18.52 7.65 4.11
CA LEU A 103 -19.97 7.47 4.11
C LEU A 103 -20.52 7.19 5.53
N SER A 104 -19.74 6.50 6.36
CA SER A 104 -20.04 6.33 7.79
C SER A 104 -20.04 7.68 8.53
N LEU A 105 -19.09 8.57 8.21
CA LEU A 105 -19.02 9.93 8.76
C LEU A 105 -20.17 10.84 8.30
N LEU A 106 -20.56 10.76 7.03
CA LEU A 106 -21.65 11.55 6.45
C LEU A 106 -23.04 11.07 6.89
N LYS A 107 -23.11 10.00 7.70
CA LYS A 107 -24.33 9.41 8.24
C LYS A 107 -25.34 9.03 7.14
N THR A 108 -24.85 8.68 5.94
CA THR A 108 -25.68 8.44 4.76
C THR A 108 -26.40 7.09 4.84
N GLY A 109 -27.57 7.06 5.49
CA GLY A 109 -28.43 5.88 5.58
C GLY A 109 -28.04 4.88 6.68
N ARG A 110 -29.06 4.21 7.27
CA ARG A 110 -28.89 3.31 8.43
C ARG A 110 -27.96 2.12 8.17
N PHE A 111 -27.86 1.66 6.92
CA PHE A 111 -27.03 0.52 6.53
C PHE A 111 -25.53 0.85 6.51
N MET A 112 -25.16 2.08 6.14
CA MET A 112 -23.77 2.52 5.97
C MET A 112 -23.09 2.95 7.28
N TRP A 113 -23.85 3.00 8.37
CA TRP A 113 -23.33 3.29 9.70
C TRP A 113 -22.52 2.13 10.30
N ASN A 114 -22.61 0.93 9.74
CA ASN A 114 -21.97 -0.23 10.33
C ASN A 114 -20.44 -0.16 10.14
N PRO A 115 -19.65 -0.05 11.24
CA PRO A 115 -18.19 0.05 11.15
C PRO A 115 -17.52 -1.21 10.61
N ILE A 116 -18.26 -2.31 10.49
CA ILE A 116 -17.75 -3.58 9.98
C ILE A 116 -17.27 -3.48 8.52
N TYR A 117 -17.91 -2.66 7.69
CA TYR A 117 -17.55 -2.52 6.27
C TYR A 117 -16.15 -1.91 6.10
N PHE A 118 -15.87 -0.83 6.83
CA PHE A 118 -14.54 -0.22 6.87
C PHE A 118 -13.49 -1.22 7.37
N ARG A 119 -13.72 -1.86 8.52
CA ARG A 119 -12.71 -2.75 9.15
C ARG A 119 -12.39 -3.95 8.28
N THR A 120 -13.40 -4.61 7.73
CA THR A 120 -13.21 -5.80 6.88
C THR A 120 -12.49 -5.46 5.58
N THR A 121 -12.91 -4.40 4.88
CA THR A 121 -12.26 -3.99 3.63
C THR A 121 -10.85 -3.47 3.83
N ALA A 122 -10.61 -2.70 4.90
CA ALA A 122 -9.26 -2.25 5.28
C ALA A 122 -8.36 -3.44 5.65
N LEU A 123 -8.90 -4.45 6.36
CA LEU A 123 -8.15 -5.67 6.69
C LEU A 123 -7.72 -6.40 5.41
N PHE A 124 -8.62 -6.62 4.46
CA PHE A 124 -8.27 -7.22 3.17
C PHE A 124 -7.22 -6.39 2.41
N GLY A 125 -7.41 -5.08 2.33
CA GLY A 125 -6.44 -4.18 1.69
C GLY A 125 -5.05 -4.25 2.34
N SER A 126 -4.99 -4.27 3.67
CA SER A 126 -3.73 -4.35 4.42
C SER A 126 -3.00 -5.69 4.22
N ILE A 127 -3.72 -6.82 4.22
CA ILE A 127 -3.13 -8.14 3.99
C ILE A 127 -2.54 -8.21 2.59
N ILE A 128 -3.28 -7.75 1.58
CA ILE A 128 -2.81 -7.72 0.19
C ILE A 128 -1.59 -6.81 0.07
N ALA A 129 -1.59 -5.64 0.71
CA ALA A 129 -0.45 -4.71 0.71
C ALA A 129 0.81 -5.33 1.33
N ILE A 130 0.68 -6.00 2.48
CA ILE A 130 1.80 -6.67 3.16
C ILE A 130 2.36 -7.80 2.28
N ILE A 131 1.49 -8.62 1.69
CA ILE A 131 1.91 -9.70 0.79
C ILE A 131 2.62 -9.13 -0.45
N ALA A 132 2.09 -8.06 -1.04
CA ALA A 132 2.70 -7.38 -2.19
C ALA A 132 4.11 -6.89 -1.85
N GLU A 133 4.28 -6.26 -0.68
CA GLU A 133 5.56 -5.72 -0.23
C GLU A 133 6.58 -6.82 0.06
N ILE A 134 6.16 -7.94 0.67
CA ILE A 134 7.04 -9.09 0.90
C ILE A 134 7.58 -9.63 -0.43
N PHE A 135 6.71 -9.82 -1.43
CA PHE A 135 7.15 -10.30 -2.74
C PHE A 135 8.05 -9.29 -3.46
N ALA A 136 7.75 -7.99 -3.35
CA ALA A 136 8.59 -6.94 -3.90
C ALA A 136 9.99 -6.95 -3.27
N LEU A 137 10.10 -6.97 -1.93
CA LEU A 137 11.37 -7.03 -1.22
C LEU A 137 12.20 -8.24 -1.66
N VAL A 138 11.60 -9.43 -1.70
CA VAL A 138 12.30 -10.65 -2.16
C VAL A 138 12.80 -10.48 -3.59
N ASN A 139 11.95 -9.98 -4.50
CA ASN A 139 12.33 -9.78 -5.91
C ASN A 139 13.50 -8.82 -6.06
N TRP A 140 13.43 -7.65 -5.42
CA TRP A 140 14.42 -6.59 -5.61
C TRP A 140 15.72 -6.84 -4.85
N VAL A 141 15.66 -7.55 -3.72
CA VAL A 141 16.87 -8.03 -3.01
C VAL A 141 17.60 -9.08 -3.84
N GLN A 142 16.88 -10.08 -4.38
CA GLN A 142 17.49 -11.09 -5.25
C GLN A 142 18.05 -10.49 -6.54
N ALA A 143 17.29 -9.59 -7.18
CA ALA A 143 17.75 -8.90 -8.38
C ALA A 143 19.04 -8.12 -8.10
N ARG A 144 19.10 -7.37 -7.01
CA ARG A 144 20.31 -6.63 -6.62
C ARG A 144 21.50 -7.55 -6.41
N HIS A 145 21.34 -8.65 -5.67
CA HIS A 145 22.44 -9.60 -5.45
C HIS A 145 23.00 -10.12 -6.76
N LYS A 146 22.13 -10.49 -7.71
CA LYS A 146 22.59 -10.97 -9.01
C LYS A 146 23.30 -9.89 -9.84
N TYR A 147 22.81 -8.64 -9.83
CA TYR A 147 23.48 -7.53 -10.52
C TYR A 147 24.84 -7.20 -9.89
N ASP A 148 24.93 -7.22 -8.56
CA ASP A 148 26.18 -6.96 -7.84
C ASP A 148 27.20 -8.09 -8.08
N ASP A 149 26.79 -9.37 -8.02
CA ASP A 149 27.69 -10.53 -8.10
C ASP A 149 28.09 -10.91 -9.53
N HIS A 150 27.17 -10.90 -10.51
CA HIS A 150 27.46 -11.36 -11.87
C HIS A 150 28.00 -10.27 -12.79
N GLN A 151 27.63 -9.01 -12.56
CA GLN A 151 27.95 -7.90 -13.46
C GLN A 151 28.90 -6.88 -12.83
N GLY A 152 29.21 -7.01 -11.53
CA GLY A 152 30.01 -6.03 -10.78
C GLY A 152 29.38 -4.63 -10.76
N GLN A 153 28.08 -4.53 -11.08
CA GLN A 153 27.36 -3.28 -11.18
C GLN A 153 26.69 -2.99 -9.86
N ARG A 154 27.12 -1.93 -9.16
CA ARG A 154 26.53 -1.51 -7.89
C ARG A 154 25.11 -1.01 -8.08
N ALA A 155 24.13 -1.90 -8.00
CA ALA A 155 22.72 -1.56 -8.11
C ALA A 155 22.23 -0.84 -6.86
N ARG A 156 21.38 0.19 -7.03
CA ARG A 156 20.85 1.03 -5.94
C ARG A 156 19.35 0.89 -5.83
N TYR A 157 18.83 0.75 -4.61
CA TYR A 157 17.39 0.81 -4.37
C TYR A 157 16.84 2.20 -4.67
N GLY A 158 15.68 2.24 -5.28
CA GLY A 158 14.95 3.48 -5.56
C GLY A 158 13.84 3.75 -4.56
N SER A 159 13.12 4.83 -4.81
CA SER A 159 12.04 5.34 -3.96
C SER A 159 10.81 4.43 -3.90
N ALA A 160 10.50 3.68 -4.97
CA ALA A 160 9.28 2.86 -5.06
C ALA A 160 9.22 1.80 -3.96
N LEU A 161 10.37 1.20 -3.60
CA LEU A 161 10.47 0.21 -2.53
C LEU A 161 10.03 0.82 -1.18
N TRP A 162 10.53 2.01 -0.88
CA TRP A 162 10.19 2.71 0.37
C TRP A 162 8.74 3.19 0.40
N LEU A 163 8.20 3.63 -0.75
CA LEU A 163 6.80 4.02 -0.87
C LEU A 163 5.87 2.82 -0.64
N GLY A 164 6.21 1.65 -1.18
CA GLY A 164 5.48 0.40 -0.94
C GLY A 164 5.48 0.03 0.54
N LEU A 165 6.66 0.05 1.18
CA LEU A 165 6.83 -0.24 2.60
C LEU A 165 6.01 0.70 3.50
N VAL A 166 6.12 2.02 3.29
CA VAL A 166 5.35 3.01 4.07
C VAL A 166 3.85 2.87 3.77
N GLY A 167 3.47 2.56 2.53
CA GLY A 167 2.10 2.25 2.15
C GLY A 167 1.52 1.05 2.90
N ALA A 168 2.28 -0.04 3.01
CA ALA A 168 1.87 -1.23 3.75
C ALA A 168 1.76 -0.97 5.26
N ILE A 169 2.71 -0.23 5.84
CA ILE A 169 2.68 0.13 7.28
C ILE A 169 1.46 1.02 7.59
N THR A 170 1.21 2.04 6.76
CA THR A 170 0.06 2.93 6.95
C THR A 170 -1.27 2.21 6.74
N ALA A 171 -1.34 1.26 5.80
CA ALA A 171 -2.52 0.39 5.65
C ALA A 171 -2.75 -0.46 6.90
N PHE A 172 -1.70 -1.05 7.47
CA PHE A 172 -1.78 -1.84 8.69
C PHE A 172 -2.23 -0.99 9.90
N LEU A 173 -1.64 0.19 10.08
CA LEU A 173 -2.05 1.15 11.12
C LEU A 173 -3.53 1.52 11.01
N SER A 174 -4.03 1.65 9.78
CA SER A 174 -5.44 1.94 9.52
C SER A 174 -6.39 0.86 10.04
N VAL A 175 -5.95 -0.40 10.07
CA VAL A 175 -6.75 -1.52 10.55
C VAL A 175 -6.67 -1.66 12.07
N CYS A 176 -5.46 -1.49 12.62
CA CYS A 176 -5.23 -1.65 14.06
C CYS A 176 -5.85 -0.52 14.88
N ILE A 177 -5.70 0.72 14.42
CA ILE A 177 -6.03 1.92 15.18
C ILE A 177 -7.15 2.72 14.51
N GLY A 178 -7.25 2.66 13.19
CA GLY A 178 -8.19 3.47 12.42
C GLY A 178 -9.64 3.00 12.52
N GLY A 179 -10.55 3.97 12.45
CA GLY A 179 -11.98 3.76 12.24
C GLY A 179 -12.82 3.75 13.52
N PRO A 180 -14.15 3.59 13.40
CA PRO A 180 -15.04 3.65 14.55
C PRO A 180 -14.77 2.48 15.50
N ALA A 181 -14.85 2.74 16.80
CA ALA A 181 -14.72 1.71 17.81
C ALA A 181 -15.83 0.67 17.65
N PHE A 182 -15.47 -0.62 17.61
CA PHE A 182 -16.43 -1.68 17.90
C PHE A 182 -16.72 -1.61 19.40
N GLU A 183 -17.99 -1.69 19.82
CA GLU A 183 -18.43 -1.56 21.21
C GLU A 183 -17.47 -2.24 22.20
N GLY A 184 -16.53 -1.44 22.73
CA GLY A 184 -15.43 -1.94 23.52
C GLY A 184 -15.74 -1.70 24.99
N SER A 185 -16.48 -2.62 25.62
CA SER A 185 -16.75 -2.59 27.06
C SER A 185 -15.48 -2.55 27.91
N VAL A 186 -14.34 -2.95 27.32
CA VAL A 186 -13.03 -3.04 27.97
C VAL A 186 -12.18 -1.77 27.83
N MET A 187 -12.38 -0.97 26.78
CA MET A 187 -11.56 0.24 26.52
C MET A 187 -12.22 1.54 26.95
N TYR A 188 -13.54 1.56 27.10
CA TYR A 188 -14.28 2.79 27.37
C TYR A 188 -15.08 2.65 28.65
N ARG A 189 -15.13 3.74 29.46
CA ARG A 189 -16.01 3.81 30.63
C ARG A 189 -17.46 3.78 30.12
N HIS A 190 -18.03 2.58 30.11
CA HIS A 190 -19.35 2.28 29.58
C HIS A 190 -20.40 3.06 30.37
N THR A 191 -20.93 4.14 29.81
CA THR A 191 -22.25 4.65 30.19
C THR A 191 -23.25 3.74 29.49
N GLY A 192 -23.98 2.94 30.27
CA GLY A 192 -24.75 1.76 29.82
C GLY A 192 -25.94 2.00 28.90
N THR A 193 -25.76 2.68 27.77
CA THR A 193 -26.77 2.81 26.71
C THR A 193 -26.25 2.18 25.43
N ALA A 194 -26.81 1.04 25.06
CA ALA A 194 -26.60 0.38 23.78
C ALA A 194 -27.25 1.21 22.66
N TYR A 195 -26.54 1.46 21.57
CA TYR A 195 -26.99 2.31 20.46
C TYR A 195 -27.85 1.56 19.43
N ASN A 196 -28.77 0.72 19.92
CA ASN A 196 -29.82 0.09 19.10
C ASN A 196 -31.21 0.64 19.47
N VAL A 197 -31.34 1.96 19.50
CA VAL A 197 -32.62 2.69 19.43
C VAL A 197 -32.48 3.90 18.52
#